data_AF-A0A6N6KL18-F1
#
_entry.id   AF-A0A6N6KL18-F1
#
_cell.length_a   1.000
_cell.length_b   1.000
_cell.length_c   1.000
_cell.angle_alpha   90.00
_cell.angle_beta   90.00
_cell.angle_gamma   90.00
#
_symmetry.space_group_name_H-M   'P 1'
#
loop_
_entity.id
_entity.type
_entity.pdbx_description
1 polymer ?
#
loop_
_entity_poly.entity_id
_entity_poly.type
_entity_poly.pdbx_seq_one_letter_code
_entity_poly.pdbx_strand_id
1 'polypeptide(L)'
;MEKEKNEQELQWLHHQPERLIEAYQPVIEIIVSSFFKKGFFNSKDKMDLVQEINLQLLESKIEKIKAHFNNSVKLRTYFSKVVYNTCLEIARKNPPKSPDDPGNILSNTPDNYRNPMQELALKEETLRLHGCLLALPKSRLKATLCLKAIAKIPFDQQDIQFLQSPKTEPEILSIKENLFANYSHLQLKEVFGLIADLYKKIEGKSTEGDSLRKWTNQLLDRFIYIMNGNPPHAAYSRETMKTLLQYYFAEYG
;
A
#
# COMPACT_ATOMS: atom_id res chain seq x y z
N MET A 1 41.38 12.80 5.06
CA MET A 1 40.49 11.62 5.19
C MET A 1 39.24 11.67 4.30
N GLU A 2 38.27 12.58 4.49
CA GLU A 2 37.00 12.47 3.75
C GLU A 2 37.10 12.85 2.25
N LYS A 3 37.99 13.79 1.89
CA LYS A 3 38.30 14.12 0.48
C LYS A 3 39.05 13.01 -0.25
N GLU A 4 40.09 12.47 0.38
CA GLU A 4 40.89 11.35 -0.15
C GLU A 4 40.03 10.11 -0.41
N LYS A 5 39.06 9.85 0.46
CA LYS A 5 38.12 8.73 0.28
C LYS A 5 37.23 8.91 -0.95
N ASN A 6 36.74 10.12 -1.20
CA ASN A 6 35.90 10.39 -2.38
C ASN A 6 36.73 10.33 -3.68
N GLU A 7 37.99 10.79 -3.66
CA GLU A 7 38.90 10.67 -4.80
C GLU A 7 39.24 9.21 -5.11
N GLN A 8 39.46 8.38 -4.07
CA GLN A 8 39.70 6.95 -4.22
C GLN A 8 38.47 6.22 -4.78
N GLU A 9 37.27 6.55 -4.32
CA GLU A 9 36.01 5.99 -4.84
C GLU A 9 35.80 6.36 -6.32
N LEU A 10 36.20 7.57 -6.74
CA LEU A 10 36.17 7.99 -8.14
C LEU A 10 37.21 7.25 -8.99
N GLN A 11 38.40 7.00 -8.45
CA GLN A 11 39.40 6.17 -9.14
C GLN A 11 38.87 4.75 -9.38
N TRP A 12 38.21 4.15 -8.39
CA TRP A 12 37.58 2.84 -8.54
C TRP A 12 36.46 2.86 -9.56
N LEU A 13 35.63 3.91 -9.61
CA LEU A 13 34.59 4.03 -10.63
C LEU A 13 35.18 3.91 -12.05
N HIS A 14 36.31 4.56 -12.34
CA HIS A 14 36.90 4.56 -13.68
C HIS A 14 37.74 3.32 -14.01
N HIS A 15 38.52 2.81 -13.05
CA HIS A 15 39.56 1.81 -13.31
C HIS A 15 39.27 0.43 -12.70
N GLN A 16 38.47 0.35 -11.64
CA GLN A 16 38.21 -0.88 -10.87
C GLN A 16 36.76 -0.93 -10.37
N PRO A 17 35.77 -1.02 -11.27
CA PRO A 17 34.35 -0.95 -10.91
C PRO A 17 33.90 -2.08 -9.96
N GLU A 18 34.51 -3.26 -10.06
CA GLU A 18 34.25 -4.39 -9.17
C GLU A 18 34.56 -4.04 -7.70
N ARG A 19 35.71 -3.39 -7.48
CA ARG A 19 36.15 -2.95 -6.16
C ARG A 19 35.25 -1.86 -5.57
N LEU A 20 34.69 -1.00 -6.42
CA LEU A 20 33.70 -0.01 -5.99
C LEU A 20 32.42 -0.70 -5.50
N ILE A 21 31.92 -1.71 -6.22
CA ILE A 21 30.72 -2.47 -5.83
C ILE A 21 30.97 -3.21 -4.52
N GLU A 22 32.10 -3.87 -4.36
CA GLU A 22 32.47 -4.54 -3.10
C GLU A 22 32.46 -3.55 -1.92
N ALA A 23 33.10 -2.39 -2.09
CA ALA A 23 33.12 -1.36 -1.05
C ALA A 23 31.71 -0.82 -0.71
N TYR A 24 30.79 -0.85 -1.68
CA TYR A 24 29.45 -0.34 -1.55
C TYR A 24 28.40 -1.43 -1.25
N GLN A 25 28.82 -2.68 -1.04
CA GLN A 25 27.89 -3.76 -0.65
C GLN A 25 27.01 -3.43 0.56
N PRO A 26 27.54 -2.87 1.66
CA PRO A 26 26.70 -2.50 2.79
C PRO A 26 25.59 -1.51 2.42
N VAL A 27 25.83 -0.63 1.43
CA VAL A 27 24.82 0.31 0.93
C VAL A 27 23.75 -0.43 0.15
N ILE A 28 24.15 -1.35 -0.72
CA ILE A 28 23.23 -2.19 -1.50
C ILE A 28 22.33 -2.99 -0.55
N GLU A 29 22.91 -3.69 0.43
CA GLU A 29 22.17 -4.50 1.39
C GLU A 29 21.18 -3.69 2.23
N ILE A 30 21.55 -2.48 2.66
CA ILE A 30 20.65 -1.58 3.41
C ILE A 30 19.45 -1.20 2.55
N ILE A 31 19.68 -0.79 1.30
CA ILE A 31 18.63 -0.39 0.37
C ILE A 31 17.73 -1.59 0.09
N VAL A 32 18.30 -2.72 -0.29
CA VAL A 32 17.57 -3.96 -0.56
C VAL A 32 16.72 -4.38 0.65
N SER A 33 17.29 -4.38 1.85
CA SER A 33 16.57 -4.70 3.09
C SER A 33 15.38 -3.77 3.32
N SER A 34 15.47 -2.49 2.92
CA SER A 34 14.35 -1.55 3.02
C SER A 34 13.19 -1.91 2.09
N PHE A 35 13.44 -2.53 0.93
CA PHE A 35 12.40 -3.00 0.01
C PHE A 35 11.73 -4.28 0.52
N PHE A 36 12.49 -5.19 1.13
CA PHE A 36 11.93 -6.37 1.81
C PHE A 36 11.02 -5.96 2.98
N LYS A 37 11.45 -5.01 3.81
CA LYS A 37 10.63 -4.46 4.90
C LYS A 37 9.33 -3.82 4.41
N LYS A 38 9.32 -3.32 3.17
CA LYS A 38 8.14 -2.73 2.52
C LYS A 38 7.30 -3.75 1.74
N GLY A 39 7.70 -5.02 1.70
CA GLY A 39 6.95 -6.09 1.05
C GLY A 39 7.05 -6.14 -0.47
N PHE A 40 8.04 -5.50 -1.10
CA PHE A 40 8.22 -5.55 -2.56
C PHE A 40 8.71 -6.92 -3.06
N PHE A 41 9.34 -7.71 -2.19
CA PHE A 41 10.02 -8.96 -2.53
C PHE A 41 9.88 -9.98 -1.39
N ASN A 42 9.99 -11.28 -1.69
CA ASN A 42 9.93 -12.36 -0.69
C ASN A 42 11.25 -12.51 0.05
N SER A 43 11.23 -12.58 1.39
CA SER A 43 12.44 -12.64 2.22
C SER A 43 13.44 -13.75 1.85
N LYS A 44 12.99 -14.83 1.21
CA LYS A 44 13.85 -15.91 0.70
C LYS A 44 14.72 -15.49 -0.50
N ASP A 45 14.30 -14.49 -1.25
CA ASP A 45 14.93 -14.06 -2.52
C ASP A 45 15.93 -12.91 -2.28
N LYS A 46 16.28 -12.61 -1.03
CA LYS A 46 17.14 -11.48 -0.68
C LYS A 46 18.53 -11.59 -1.31
N MET A 47 19.13 -12.78 -1.27
CA MET A 47 20.44 -12.99 -1.85
C MET A 47 20.39 -12.88 -3.38
N ASP A 48 19.36 -13.44 -4.00
CA ASP A 48 19.17 -13.41 -5.45
C ASP A 48 18.99 -11.97 -5.95
N LEU A 49 18.22 -11.15 -5.23
CA LEU A 49 18.05 -9.73 -5.58
C LEU A 49 19.35 -8.94 -5.45
N VAL A 50 20.17 -9.21 -4.43
CA VAL A 50 21.50 -8.57 -4.30
C VAL A 50 22.39 -8.97 -5.48
N GLN A 51 22.39 -10.25 -5.87
CA GLN A 51 23.16 -10.72 -7.03
C GLN A 51 22.68 -10.09 -8.35
N GLU A 52 21.38 -10.03 -8.57
CA GLU A 52 20.79 -9.39 -9.75
C GLU A 52 21.15 -7.89 -9.84
N ILE A 53 21.10 -7.18 -8.72
CA ILE A 53 21.52 -5.77 -8.66
C ILE A 53 23.01 -5.63 -8.99
N ASN A 54 23.86 -6.50 -8.43
CA ASN A 54 25.29 -6.50 -8.72
C ASN A 54 25.57 -6.72 -10.21
N LEU A 55 24.87 -7.68 -10.82
CA LEU A 55 24.97 -7.98 -12.25
C LEU A 55 24.59 -6.75 -13.08
N GLN A 56 23.42 -6.15 -12.84
CA GLN A 56 22.98 -4.96 -13.58
C GLN A 56 23.91 -3.75 -13.39
N LEU A 57 24.49 -3.60 -12.20
CA LEU A 57 25.48 -2.56 -11.91
C LEU A 57 26.74 -2.75 -12.77
N LEU A 58 27.29 -3.96 -12.81
CA LEU A 58 28.48 -4.30 -13.60
C LEU A 58 28.23 -4.19 -15.11
N GLU A 59 27.10 -4.71 -15.60
CA GLU A 59 26.84 -4.83 -17.03
C GLU A 59 26.43 -3.52 -17.70
N SER A 60 25.70 -2.64 -16.99
CA SER A 60 25.06 -1.50 -17.68
C SER A 60 24.98 -0.20 -16.90
N LYS A 61 24.92 -0.22 -15.56
CA LYS A 61 24.68 1.02 -14.79
C LYS A 61 25.97 1.75 -14.45
N ILE A 62 27.10 1.07 -14.28
CA ILE A 62 28.39 1.72 -14.02
C ILE A 62 28.82 2.63 -15.16
N GLU A 63 28.68 2.19 -16.41
CA GLU A 63 29.00 3.03 -17.57
C GLU A 63 28.11 4.28 -17.64
N LYS A 64 26.83 4.15 -17.26
CA LYS A 64 25.92 5.30 -17.14
C LYS A 64 26.31 6.23 -16.00
N ILE A 65 26.76 5.69 -14.86
CA ILE A 65 27.29 6.51 -13.75
C ILE A 65 28.52 7.28 -14.23
N LYS A 66 29.48 6.63 -14.92
CA LYS A 66 30.67 7.29 -15.49
C LYS A 66 30.30 8.43 -16.43
N ALA A 67 29.32 8.22 -17.31
CA ALA A 67 28.91 9.21 -18.31
C ALA A 67 28.12 10.40 -17.74
N HIS A 68 27.33 10.20 -16.69
CA HIS A 68 26.37 11.20 -16.21
C HIS A 68 26.68 11.78 -14.83
N PHE A 69 27.63 11.21 -14.09
CA PHE A 69 28.01 11.73 -12.78
C PHE A 69 28.85 13.00 -12.92
N ASN A 70 28.32 14.13 -12.45
CA ASN A 70 28.91 15.46 -12.62
C ASN A 70 29.52 16.05 -11.32
N ASN A 71 29.84 15.22 -10.32
CA ASN A 71 30.36 15.63 -9.01
C ASN A 71 29.49 16.61 -8.20
N SER A 72 28.23 16.86 -8.59
CA SER A 72 27.32 17.76 -7.83
C SER A 72 26.92 17.21 -6.45
N VAL A 73 27.05 15.90 -6.25
CA VAL A 73 26.76 15.21 -4.99
C VAL A 73 27.85 14.16 -4.71
N LYS A 74 27.96 13.66 -3.47
CA LYS A 74 28.87 12.55 -3.15
C LYS A 74 28.52 11.31 -4.00
N LEU A 75 29.55 10.60 -4.49
CA LEU A 75 29.36 9.42 -5.33
C LEU A 75 28.48 8.37 -4.64
N ARG A 76 28.67 8.16 -3.34
CA ARG A 76 27.83 7.29 -2.50
C ARG A 76 26.34 7.64 -2.55
N THR A 77 25.99 8.93 -2.54
CA THR A 77 24.59 9.39 -2.60
C THR A 77 24.00 9.12 -3.98
N TYR A 78 24.76 9.42 -5.03
CA TYR A 78 24.35 9.15 -6.40
C TYR A 78 24.16 7.64 -6.64
N PHE A 79 25.13 6.83 -6.20
CA PHE A 79 25.09 5.38 -6.29
C PHE A 79 23.89 4.80 -5.54
N SER A 80 23.63 5.27 -4.32
CA SER A 80 22.45 4.85 -3.54
C SER A 80 21.16 5.09 -4.33
N LYS A 81 21.06 6.21 -5.04
CA LYS A 81 19.91 6.51 -5.89
C LYS A 81 19.81 5.58 -7.10
N VAL A 82 20.94 5.26 -7.73
CA VAL A 82 20.99 4.28 -8.83
C VAL A 82 20.52 2.91 -8.36
N VAL A 83 21.07 2.40 -7.24
CA VAL A 83 20.65 1.13 -6.65
C VAL A 83 19.16 1.13 -6.30
N TYR A 84 18.67 2.19 -5.66
CA TYR A 84 17.25 2.32 -5.34
C TYR A 84 16.36 2.26 -6.59
N ASN A 85 16.76 2.96 -7.66
CA ASN A 85 16.04 2.95 -8.93
C ASN A 85 16.11 1.57 -9.60
N THR A 86 17.25 0.88 -9.52
CA THR A 86 17.41 -0.50 -10.00
C THR A 86 16.47 -1.45 -9.24
N CYS A 87 16.38 -1.34 -7.91
CA CYS A 87 15.39 -2.10 -7.13
C CYS A 87 13.96 -1.84 -7.61
N LEU A 88 13.62 -0.58 -7.92
CA LEU A 88 12.29 -0.25 -8.48
C LEU A 88 12.08 -0.82 -9.88
N GLU A 89 13.09 -0.79 -10.75
CA GLU A 89 13.01 -1.40 -12.08
C GLU A 89 12.78 -2.91 -11.98
N ILE A 90 13.51 -3.59 -11.11
CA ILE A 90 13.33 -5.02 -10.85
C ILE A 90 11.95 -5.29 -10.26
N ALA A 91 11.50 -4.51 -9.26
CA ALA A 91 10.16 -4.63 -8.70
C ALA A 91 9.03 -4.35 -9.70
N ARG A 92 9.29 -3.58 -10.77
CA ARG A 92 8.33 -3.32 -11.84
C ARG A 92 8.32 -4.40 -12.92
N LYS A 93 9.48 -4.99 -13.22
CA LYS A 93 9.65 -6.06 -14.22
C LYS A 93 9.24 -7.42 -13.69
N ASN A 94 9.56 -7.64 -12.42
CA ASN A 94 9.02 -8.68 -11.58
C ASN A 94 8.05 -7.99 -10.63
N PRO A 95 6.89 -7.49 -11.13
CA PRO A 95 5.82 -7.17 -10.20
C PRO A 95 5.69 -8.41 -9.32
N PRO A 96 5.64 -8.27 -7.99
CA PRO A 96 5.43 -9.42 -7.12
C PRO A 96 4.29 -10.18 -7.76
N LYS A 97 4.54 -11.42 -8.25
CA LYS A 97 3.59 -12.19 -9.07
C LYS A 97 2.25 -11.92 -8.44
N SER A 98 1.44 -11.07 -9.06
CA SER A 98 0.23 -10.66 -8.40
C SER A 98 -0.57 -11.95 -8.34
N PRO A 99 -1.02 -12.41 -7.17
CA PRO A 99 -2.37 -12.92 -7.17
C PRO A 99 -3.18 -11.74 -7.68
N ASP A 100 -3.51 -11.75 -8.98
CA ASP A 100 -4.39 -10.74 -9.54
C ASP A 100 -5.65 -10.75 -8.68
N ASP A 101 -5.99 -9.55 -8.21
CA ASP A 101 -7.02 -9.20 -7.24
C ASP A 101 -6.50 -8.97 -5.78
N PRO A 102 -6.39 -7.70 -5.33
CA PRO A 102 -6.17 -7.35 -3.92
C PRO A 102 -7.30 -7.84 -3.01
N GLY A 103 -8.46 -8.23 -3.57
CA GLY A 103 -9.51 -8.98 -2.90
C GLY A 103 -9.19 -10.46 -2.70
N ASN A 104 -7.99 -10.95 -3.08
CA ASN A 104 -7.71 -12.37 -3.24
C ASN A 104 -6.46 -12.88 -2.50
N ILE A 105 -5.69 -12.00 -1.85
CA ILE A 105 -4.66 -12.44 -0.89
C ILE A 105 -5.29 -13.25 0.24
N LEU A 106 -6.60 -13.08 0.45
CA LEU A 106 -7.35 -13.82 1.44
C LEU A 106 -8.35 -14.85 0.89
N SER A 107 -8.43 -15.00 -0.43
CA SER A 107 -9.35 -15.95 -1.09
C SER A 107 -8.64 -16.96 -2.00
N ASN A 108 -7.34 -16.77 -2.31
CA ASN A 108 -6.59 -17.60 -3.26
C ASN A 108 -5.28 -18.22 -2.73
N THR A 109 -5.11 -18.39 -1.42
CA THR A 109 -4.38 -19.60 -1.00
C THR A 109 -5.30 -20.76 -1.33
N PRO A 110 -4.91 -21.77 -2.13
CA PRO A 110 -5.66 -23.03 -2.10
C PRO A 110 -5.81 -23.39 -0.62
N ASP A 111 -7.04 -23.64 -0.17
CA ASP A 111 -7.41 -23.92 1.23
C ASP A 111 -6.47 -24.95 1.92
N ASN A 112 -5.70 -25.69 1.12
CA ASN A 112 -4.71 -26.67 1.53
C ASN A 112 -3.36 -26.14 2.07
N TYR A 113 -3.06 -24.83 2.09
CA TYR A 113 -1.75 -24.33 2.57
C TYR A 113 -1.75 -23.10 3.50
N ARG A 114 -2.90 -22.68 4.07
CA ARG A 114 -2.85 -21.81 5.25
C ARG A 114 -2.45 -22.66 6.45
N ASN A 115 -1.34 -22.30 7.09
CA ASN A 115 -1.05 -22.87 8.40
C ASN A 115 -2.20 -22.45 9.34
N PRO A 116 -2.81 -23.35 10.12
CA PRO A 116 -3.87 -23.02 11.07
C PRO A 116 -3.56 -21.81 11.97
N MET A 117 -2.28 -21.57 12.27
CA MET A 117 -1.82 -20.40 13.02
C MET A 117 -2.02 -19.07 12.28
N GLN A 118 -1.86 -19.05 10.95
CA GLN A 118 -2.09 -17.85 10.14
C GLN A 118 -3.57 -17.53 10.01
N GLU A 119 -4.42 -18.55 9.84
CA GLU A 119 -5.86 -18.38 9.79
C GLU A 119 -6.40 -17.88 11.14
N LEU A 120 -5.90 -18.43 12.24
CA LEU A 120 -6.22 -17.95 13.58
C LEU A 120 -5.82 -16.49 13.77
N ALA A 121 -4.59 -16.10 13.39
CA ALA A 121 -4.13 -14.72 13.48
C ALA A 121 -4.99 -13.77 12.63
N LEU A 122 -5.36 -14.16 11.41
CA LEU A 122 -6.25 -13.39 10.55
C LEU A 122 -7.65 -13.22 11.17
N LYS A 123 -8.18 -14.29 11.74
CA LYS A 123 -9.48 -14.28 12.43
C LYS A 123 -9.46 -13.38 13.67
N GLU A 124 -8.37 -13.38 14.43
CA GLU A 124 -8.18 -12.45 15.54
C GLU A 124 -8.16 -11.00 15.05
N GLU A 125 -7.44 -10.71 13.97
CA GLU A 125 -7.39 -9.35 13.42
C GLU A 125 -8.74 -8.89 12.82
N THR A 126 -9.50 -9.78 12.17
CA THR A 126 -10.86 -9.44 11.70
C THR A 126 -11.81 -9.20 12.87
N LEU A 127 -11.71 -9.98 13.96
CA LEU A 127 -12.50 -9.76 15.17
C LEU A 127 -12.17 -8.42 15.83
N ARG A 128 -10.90 -8.03 15.86
CA ARG A 128 -10.47 -6.71 16.38
C ARG A 128 -11.01 -5.57 15.52
N LEU A 129 -10.96 -5.70 14.19
CA LEU A 129 -11.57 -4.73 13.27
C LEU A 129 -13.10 -4.69 13.43
N HIS A 130 -13.75 -5.83 13.59
CA HIS A 130 -15.19 -5.92 13.87
C HIS A 130 -15.55 -5.15 15.15
N GLY A 131 -14.76 -5.33 16.22
CA GLY A 131 -14.91 -4.56 17.45
C GLY A 131 -14.81 -3.05 17.24
N CYS A 132 -13.87 -2.60 16.40
CA CYS A 132 -13.74 -1.19 16.03
C CYS A 132 -15.00 -0.65 15.31
N LEU A 133 -15.59 -1.45 14.41
CA LEU A 133 -16.82 -1.09 13.70
C LEU A 133 -18.04 -1.06 14.64
N LEU A 134 -18.16 -2.04 15.56
CA LEU A 134 -19.23 -2.08 16.55
C LEU A 134 -19.19 -0.88 17.52
N ALA A 135 -18.01 -0.33 17.78
CA ALA A 135 -17.84 0.86 18.61
C ALA A 135 -18.38 2.16 17.97
N LEU A 136 -18.97 2.11 16.76
CA LEU A 136 -19.55 3.25 16.04
C LEU A 136 -21.09 3.21 15.97
N PRO A 137 -21.83 3.24 17.09
CA PRO A 137 -23.27 2.95 17.08
C PRO A 137 -24.10 3.93 16.24
N LYS A 138 -23.79 5.23 16.27
CA LYS A 138 -24.58 6.27 15.56
C LYS A 138 -24.26 6.41 14.08
N SER A 139 -23.06 6.02 13.68
CA SER A 139 -22.53 6.27 12.33
C SER A 139 -22.09 5.00 11.64
N ARG A 140 -22.56 3.82 12.08
CA ARG A 140 -22.09 2.52 11.58
C ARG A 140 -22.28 2.40 10.06
N LEU A 141 -23.50 2.64 9.56
CA LEU A 141 -23.80 2.58 8.13
C LEU A 141 -22.94 3.55 7.31
N LYS A 142 -22.81 4.79 7.80
CA LYS A 142 -21.97 5.83 7.18
C LYS A 142 -20.50 5.45 7.15
N ALA A 143 -20.00 4.94 8.27
CA ALA A 143 -18.64 4.45 8.39
C ALA A 143 -18.39 3.28 7.44
N THR A 144 -19.28 2.30 7.40
CA THR A 144 -19.19 1.13 6.50
C THR A 144 -19.08 1.56 5.04
N LEU A 145 -20.00 2.39 4.55
CA LEU A 145 -19.96 2.87 3.16
C LEU A 145 -18.66 3.63 2.85
N CYS A 146 -18.25 4.53 3.75
CA CYS A 146 -17.05 5.33 3.55
C CYS A 146 -15.77 4.47 3.60
N LEU A 147 -15.73 3.46 4.47
CA LEU A 147 -14.63 2.51 4.57
C LEU A 147 -14.58 1.56 3.37
N LYS A 148 -15.72 1.10 2.85
CA LYS A 148 -15.77 0.36 1.57
C LYS A 148 -15.23 1.23 0.43
N ALA A 149 -15.64 2.51 0.36
CA ALA A 149 -15.14 3.45 -0.65
C ALA A 149 -13.62 3.72 -0.56
N ILE A 150 -13.07 3.92 0.65
CA ILE A 150 -11.62 4.17 0.80
C ILE A 150 -10.78 2.93 0.45
N ALA A 151 -11.35 1.74 0.62
CA ALA A 151 -10.76 0.45 0.26
C ALA A 151 -11.09 0.02 -1.19
N LYS A 152 -11.81 0.86 -1.96
CA LYS A 152 -12.26 0.58 -3.34
C LYS A 152 -13.04 -0.74 -3.49
N ILE A 153 -13.87 -1.07 -2.52
CA ILE A 153 -14.70 -2.26 -2.52
C ILE A 153 -16.01 -1.94 -3.27
N PRO A 154 -16.42 -2.73 -4.28
CA PRO A 154 -17.75 -2.61 -4.89
C PRO A 154 -18.86 -2.67 -3.86
N PHE A 155 -19.85 -1.80 -3.99
CA PHE A 155 -21.00 -1.79 -3.09
C PHE A 155 -22.01 -2.84 -3.53
N ASP A 156 -22.83 -3.29 -2.60
CA ASP A 156 -23.91 -4.23 -2.86
C ASP A 156 -25.27 -3.69 -2.40
N GLN A 157 -26.32 -4.48 -2.62
CA GLN A 157 -27.67 -4.08 -2.23
C GLN A 157 -27.84 -3.97 -0.70
N GLN A 158 -27.10 -4.76 0.08
CA GLN A 158 -27.20 -4.75 1.55
C GLN A 158 -26.62 -3.47 2.15
N ASP A 159 -25.61 -2.89 1.50
CA ASP A 159 -24.97 -1.64 1.89
C ASP A 159 -25.93 -0.43 1.92
N ILE A 160 -26.90 -0.42 1.01
CA ILE A 160 -27.76 0.74 0.76
C ILE A 160 -29.24 0.49 1.10
N GLN A 161 -29.66 -0.75 1.37
CA GLN A 161 -31.07 -1.09 1.61
C GLN A 161 -31.71 -0.27 2.74
N PHE A 162 -30.96 0.02 3.81
CA PHE A 162 -31.45 0.79 4.96
C PHE A 162 -31.45 2.31 4.72
N LEU A 163 -30.90 2.75 3.59
CA LEU A 163 -30.86 4.16 3.18
C LEU A 163 -31.90 4.47 2.10
N GLN A 164 -32.62 3.45 1.61
CA GLN A 164 -33.57 3.58 0.54
C GLN A 164 -34.87 4.23 1.00
N SER A 165 -35.20 5.36 0.38
CA SER A 165 -36.43 6.11 0.58
C SER A 165 -36.76 6.88 -0.71
N PRO A 166 -38.01 7.32 -0.92
CA PRO A 166 -38.35 8.16 -2.07
C PRO A 166 -37.50 9.44 -2.18
N LYS A 167 -36.95 9.94 -1.07
CA LYS A 167 -36.11 11.15 -1.04
C LYS A 167 -34.65 10.90 -1.44
N THR A 168 -34.19 9.65 -1.38
CA THR A 168 -32.80 9.24 -1.62
C THR A 168 -32.65 8.37 -2.88
N GLU A 169 -33.77 8.08 -3.55
CA GLU A 169 -33.81 7.21 -4.74
C GLU A 169 -32.89 7.69 -5.87
N PRO A 170 -32.85 8.98 -6.26
CA PRO A 170 -31.94 9.44 -7.31
C PRO A 170 -30.46 9.22 -6.96
N GLU A 171 -30.07 9.52 -5.72
CA GLU A 171 -28.69 9.34 -5.25
C GLU A 171 -28.33 7.85 -5.15
N ILE A 172 -29.27 7.00 -4.75
CA ILE A 172 -29.09 5.55 -4.71
C ILE A 172 -28.90 4.97 -6.11
N LEU A 173 -29.69 5.39 -7.10
CA LEU A 173 -29.52 4.97 -8.48
C LEU A 173 -28.13 5.36 -9.00
N SER A 174 -27.70 6.59 -8.74
CA SER A 174 -26.35 7.04 -9.10
C SER A 174 -25.25 6.22 -8.44
N ILE A 175 -25.40 5.86 -7.15
CA ILE A 175 -24.46 4.96 -6.46
C ILE A 175 -24.46 3.57 -7.10
N LYS A 176 -25.63 3.02 -7.45
CA LYS A 176 -25.73 1.71 -8.12
C LYS A 176 -25.01 1.70 -9.46
N GLU A 177 -25.25 2.70 -10.29
CA GLU A 177 -24.65 2.81 -11.62
C GLU A 177 -23.12 2.93 -11.57
N ASN A 178 -22.59 3.64 -10.56
CA ASN A 178 -21.17 3.99 -10.53
C ASN A 178 -20.34 3.13 -9.56
N LEU A 179 -20.93 2.58 -8.49
CA LEU A 179 -20.19 1.98 -7.38
C LEU A 179 -20.48 0.49 -7.13
N PHE A 180 -21.45 -0.13 -7.81
CA PHE A 180 -21.73 -1.57 -7.64
C PHE A 180 -20.81 -2.47 -8.48
N ALA A 181 -20.17 -1.91 -9.50
CA ALA A 181 -19.15 -2.58 -10.30
C ALA A 181 -17.75 -2.11 -9.90
N ASN A 182 -16.71 -2.69 -10.50
CA ASN A 182 -15.35 -2.21 -10.27
C ASN A 182 -15.19 -0.75 -10.75
N TYR A 183 -15.05 0.16 -9.79
CA TYR A 183 -14.94 1.60 -10.02
C TYR A 183 -13.51 2.13 -9.81
N SER A 184 -12.50 1.28 -10.04
CA SER A 184 -11.08 1.67 -9.85
C SER A 184 -10.64 2.86 -10.71
N HIS A 185 -11.35 3.10 -11.82
CA HIS A 185 -11.14 4.22 -12.73
C HIS A 185 -11.60 5.57 -12.18
N LEU A 186 -12.51 5.58 -11.20
CA LEU A 186 -12.99 6.80 -10.55
C LEU A 186 -11.97 7.32 -9.53
N GLN A 187 -11.84 8.64 -9.45
CA GLN A 187 -11.07 9.27 -8.40
C GLN A 187 -11.83 9.23 -7.08
N LEU A 188 -11.09 9.14 -5.97
CA LEU A 188 -11.70 9.13 -4.64
C LEU A 188 -12.56 10.38 -4.38
N LYS A 189 -12.23 11.52 -5.00
CA LYS A 189 -13.03 12.75 -4.93
C LYS A 189 -14.44 12.55 -5.49
N GLU A 190 -14.57 11.83 -6.60
CA GLU A 190 -15.84 11.57 -7.29
C GLU A 190 -16.69 10.58 -6.49
N VAL A 191 -16.07 9.49 -6.03
CA VAL A 191 -16.72 8.48 -5.16
C VAL A 191 -17.30 9.12 -3.91
N PHE A 192 -16.52 9.95 -3.21
CA PHE A 192 -17.00 10.66 -2.02
C PHE A 192 -18.02 11.76 -2.33
N GLY A 193 -18.05 12.29 -3.56
CA GLY A 193 -19.11 13.19 -4.02
C GLY A 193 -20.47 12.49 -4.01
N LEU A 194 -20.55 11.31 -4.64
CA LEU A 194 -21.78 10.50 -4.70
C LEU A 194 -22.30 10.14 -3.30
N ILE A 195 -21.40 9.71 -2.41
CA ILE A 195 -21.78 9.35 -1.04
C ILE A 195 -22.21 10.59 -0.25
N ALA A 196 -21.54 11.73 -0.43
CA ALA A 196 -21.89 12.96 0.25
C ALA A 196 -23.28 13.49 -0.18
N ASP A 197 -23.63 13.37 -1.47
CA ASP A 197 -24.96 13.74 -1.96
C ASP A 197 -26.05 12.90 -1.30
N LEU A 198 -25.85 11.58 -1.17
CA LEU A 198 -26.76 10.70 -0.44
C LEU A 198 -26.91 11.15 1.02
N TYR A 199 -25.81 11.36 1.75
CA TYR A 199 -25.88 11.77 3.16
C TYR A 199 -26.42 13.19 3.36
N LYS A 200 -26.28 14.07 2.36
CA LYS A 200 -26.90 15.40 2.39
C LYS A 200 -28.42 15.29 2.41
N LYS A 201 -29.00 14.32 1.68
CA LYS A 201 -30.45 14.03 1.73
C LYS A 201 -30.89 13.42 3.05
N ILE A 202 -30.11 12.48 3.57
CA ILE A 202 -30.43 11.75 4.82
C ILE A 202 -30.34 12.67 6.04
N GLU A 203 -29.25 13.44 6.16
CA GLU A 203 -28.96 14.24 7.35
C GLU A 203 -29.51 15.68 7.27
N GLY A 204 -29.95 16.12 6.08
CA GLY A 204 -30.41 17.49 5.85
C GLY A 204 -29.30 18.55 6.00
N LYS A 205 -28.03 18.13 6.03
CA LYS A 205 -26.85 18.99 6.21
C LYS A 205 -26.03 19.00 4.93
N SER A 206 -25.52 20.16 4.55
CA SER A 206 -24.59 20.27 3.42
C SER A 206 -23.25 19.63 3.79
N THR A 207 -23.09 18.35 3.47
CA THR A 207 -21.82 17.64 3.59
C THR A 207 -21.14 17.67 2.24
N GLU A 208 -19.90 18.17 2.19
CA GLU A 208 -19.08 18.11 0.99
C GLU A 208 -18.31 16.79 0.93
N GLY A 209 -18.08 16.27 -0.28
CA GLY A 209 -17.31 15.03 -0.49
C GLY A 209 -15.92 15.06 0.16
N ASP A 210 -15.22 16.20 0.10
CA ASP A 210 -13.89 16.31 0.76
C ASP A 210 -13.99 16.26 2.29
N SER A 211 -15.04 16.86 2.87
CA SER A 211 -15.29 16.79 4.31
C SER A 211 -15.54 15.35 4.76
N LEU A 212 -16.35 14.60 3.99
CA LEU A 212 -16.62 13.19 4.27
C LEU A 212 -15.36 12.32 4.10
N ARG A 213 -14.53 12.61 3.09
CA ARG A 213 -13.23 11.95 2.88
C ARG A 213 -12.27 12.20 4.05
N LYS A 214 -12.18 13.44 4.55
CA LYS A 214 -11.35 13.78 5.71
C LYS A 214 -11.83 13.08 6.97
N TRP A 215 -13.13 13.07 7.23
CA TRP A 215 -13.72 12.34 8.34
C TRP A 215 -13.39 10.83 8.27
N THR A 216 -13.46 10.25 7.07
CA THR A 216 -13.12 8.84 6.85
C THR A 216 -11.64 8.56 7.09
N ASN A 217 -10.74 9.44 6.65
CA ASN A 217 -9.31 9.30 6.94
C ASN A 217 -9.04 9.38 8.44
N GLN A 218 -9.68 10.30 9.17
CA GLN A 218 -9.56 10.37 10.63
C GLN A 218 -10.08 9.10 11.31
N LEU A 219 -11.18 8.53 10.80
CA LEU A 219 -11.70 7.26 11.28
C LEU A 219 -10.71 6.12 11.03
N LEU A 220 -10.11 6.06 9.84
CA LEU A 220 -9.09 5.08 9.48
C LEU A 220 -7.85 5.20 10.37
N ASP A 221 -7.38 6.43 10.62
CA ASP A 221 -6.24 6.69 11.50
C ASP A 221 -6.55 6.27 12.94
N ARG A 222 -7.78 6.49 13.41
CA ARG A 222 -8.24 5.98 14.71
C ARG A 222 -8.24 4.46 14.77
N PHE A 223 -8.70 3.78 13.72
CA PHE A 223 -8.66 2.32 13.65
C PHE A 223 -7.23 1.82 13.68
N ILE A 224 -6.32 2.42 12.91
CA ILE A 224 -4.89 2.10 12.92
C ILE A 224 -4.31 2.25 14.33
N TYR A 225 -4.62 3.34 15.03
CA TYR A 225 -4.17 3.53 16.41
C TYR A 225 -4.65 2.42 17.34
N ILE A 226 -5.93 2.05 17.30
CA ILE A 226 -6.51 0.97 18.13
C ILE A 226 -5.89 -0.39 17.77
N MET A 227 -5.75 -0.67 16.48
CA MET A 227 -5.23 -1.94 15.96
C MET A 227 -3.72 -2.11 16.20
N ASN A 228 -2.96 -1.02 16.23
CA ASN A 228 -1.56 -1.06 16.66
C ASN A 228 -1.41 -1.26 18.16
N GLY A 229 -2.37 -0.80 18.95
CA GLY A 229 -2.30 -0.85 20.41
C GLY A 229 -1.42 0.24 21.02
N ASN A 230 -1.46 0.35 22.34
CA ASN A 230 -0.59 1.23 23.11
C ASN A 230 -0.12 0.50 24.39
N PRO A 231 1.14 0.02 24.46
CA PRO A 231 2.22 0.20 23.47
C PRO A 231 1.97 -0.53 22.13
N PRO A 232 2.62 -0.11 21.02
CA PRO A 232 2.40 -0.74 19.72
C PRO A 232 2.87 -2.20 19.68
N HIS A 233 1.96 -3.10 19.33
CA HIS A 233 2.21 -4.53 19.13
C HIS A 233 2.03 -4.97 17.67
N ALA A 234 1.38 -4.16 16.85
CA ALA A 234 1.26 -4.33 15.41
C ALA A 234 1.80 -3.11 14.65
N ALA A 235 1.89 -3.24 13.33
CA ALA A 235 2.45 -2.22 12.43
C ALA A 235 1.49 -1.84 11.29
N TYR A 236 0.21 -1.71 11.59
CA TYR A 236 -0.79 -1.22 10.66
C TYR A 236 -0.43 0.17 10.15
N SER A 237 -0.43 0.27 8.82
CA SER A 237 -0.44 1.49 8.03
C SER A 237 -1.80 1.65 7.35
N ARG A 238 -2.02 2.78 6.66
CA ARG A 238 -3.24 2.99 5.87
C ARG A 238 -3.46 1.91 4.79
N GLU A 239 -2.39 1.45 4.14
CA GLU A 239 -2.50 0.44 3.07
C GLU A 239 -2.81 -0.95 3.63
N THR A 240 -2.14 -1.36 4.71
CA THR A 240 -2.45 -2.64 5.36
C THR A 240 -3.84 -2.63 5.99
N MET A 241 -4.33 -1.47 6.46
CA MET A 241 -5.70 -1.34 6.96
C MET A 241 -6.74 -1.46 5.84
N LYS A 242 -6.50 -0.86 4.66
CA LYS A 242 -7.36 -1.07 3.49
C LYS A 242 -7.41 -2.54 3.07
N THR A 243 -6.27 -3.22 3.11
CA THR A 243 -6.20 -4.66 2.81
C THR A 243 -7.03 -5.48 3.81
N LEU A 244 -6.92 -5.17 5.12
CA LEU A 244 -7.73 -5.83 6.13
C LEU A 244 -9.23 -5.52 5.97
N LEU A 245 -9.60 -4.31 5.57
CA LEU A 245 -10.99 -3.95 5.25
C LEU A 245 -11.52 -4.76 4.06
N GLN A 246 -10.73 -4.89 2.99
CA GLN A 246 -11.08 -5.73 1.83
C GLN A 246 -11.37 -7.16 2.25
N TYR A 247 -10.51 -7.75 3.07
CA TYR A 247 -10.75 -9.08 3.61
C TYR A 247 -12.03 -9.17 4.42
N TYR A 248 -12.17 -8.26 5.38
CA TYR A 248 -13.29 -8.27 6.31
C TYR A 248 -14.62 -8.19 5.57
N PHE A 249 -14.72 -7.35 4.54
CA PHE A 249 -15.94 -7.23 3.74
C PHE A 249 -16.09 -8.33 2.68
N ALA A 250 -15.04 -9.02 2.28
CA ALA A 250 -15.17 -10.21 1.44
C ALA A 250 -15.74 -11.41 2.22
N GLU A 251 -15.34 -11.55 3.49
CA GLU A 251 -15.76 -12.67 4.36
C GLU A 251 -17.09 -12.44 5.09
N TYR A 252 -17.36 -11.19 5.52
CA TYR A 252 -18.48 -10.86 6.40
C TYR A 252 -19.40 -9.75 5.85
N GLY A 253 -19.13 -9.27 4.64
CA GLY A 253 -19.80 -8.12 4.04
C GLY A 253 -21.07 -8.45 3.29
#